data_AF-A0A5C7NZA2-F1
#
_entry.id   AF-A0A5C7NZA2-F1
#
_cell.length_a   1.000
_cell.length_b   1.000
_cell.length_c   1.000
_cell.angle_alpha   90.00
_cell.angle_beta   90.00
_cell.angle_gamma   90.00
#
_symmetry.space_group_name_H-M   'P 1'
#
loop_
_entity.id
_entity.type
_entity.pdbx_description
1 polymer ?
#
loop_
_entity_poly.entity_id
_entity_poly.type
_entity_poly.pdbx_seq_one_letter_code
_entity_poly.pdbx_strand_id
1 'polypeptide(L)'
;MLEKLRRHATSRVLVFLAALFTPAAQALEIGALSLATMPANTMSSVTFSRAPVAFTAFARGVGGVAFTTKAASADGSSIDRLRYDRAALEGSRLIAEIRSPDGSVGHYIVEAPDWIHIPLARFVASGSDGAVTLFGTLKDQSAQEKLEEENDVMIVNYHPALQDTLLGLRLLQADMLAFEENATDLFRDKGQYILGAQEGAPSAEELKTNAESFRRVNAWVERQPERYSSYVLGDVDSNVRYSITGNKLKLVGEPVWYCWRYDNEKVDAVIAQHSSLLSADAFLLFSISQFKERFETEYETLARAANQAGEDGIANPLLLMYQARLRALEGWAQSIVDRPVRSGDHLTLVSKQDLSSALASGDEEALQSQFDNAISLEEEDPQKAERLRAEIKSILPEIRAAISEIPFVQMTDYSNQLTKLISSERGINPTVFRALQTSVRVAAFMRAAKEANPQAFSEFVSSLAGVTPSVANPPGYKLTTPTVYPRQR
;
A
#
# COMPACT_ATOMS: atom_id res chain seq x y z
N MET A 1 -20.14 -14.57 -44.73
CA MET A 1 -20.95 -15.15 -43.63
C MET A 1 -20.31 -16.41 -43.03
N LEU A 2 -19.77 -17.33 -43.85
CA LEU A 2 -18.99 -18.50 -43.39
C LEU A 2 -17.61 -18.16 -42.77
N GLU A 3 -17.06 -16.98 -43.04
CA GLU A 3 -15.78 -16.52 -42.47
C GLU A 3 -15.93 -15.87 -41.07
N LYS A 4 -17.12 -15.35 -40.75
CA LYS A 4 -17.47 -14.86 -39.39
C LYS A 4 -17.71 -16.01 -38.40
N LEU A 5 -18.10 -17.20 -38.87
CA LEU A 5 -18.24 -18.40 -38.03
C LEU A 5 -16.90 -19.08 -37.70
N ARG A 6 -15.85 -18.87 -38.50
CA ARG A 6 -14.53 -19.48 -38.27
C ARG A 6 -13.69 -18.74 -37.21
N ARG A 7 -13.92 -17.43 -37.01
CA ARG A 7 -13.25 -16.63 -35.95
C ARG A 7 -13.89 -16.77 -34.56
N HIS A 8 -15.07 -17.38 -34.44
CA HIS A 8 -15.73 -17.61 -33.14
C HIS A 8 -15.51 -19.01 -32.58
N ALA A 9 -15.02 -19.96 -33.38
CA ALA A 9 -14.71 -21.31 -32.92
C ALA A 9 -13.30 -21.44 -32.32
N THR A 10 -12.30 -20.66 -32.76
CA THR A 10 -10.93 -20.73 -32.22
C THR A 10 -10.72 -19.93 -30.94
N SER A 11 -11.43 -18.80 -30.75
CA SER A 11 -11.33 -18.03 -29.49
C SER A 11 -12.02 -18.70 -28.30
N ARG A 12 -13.02 -19.57 -28.52
CA ARG A 12 -13.68 -20.30 -27.43
C ARG A 12 -12.94 -21.56 -27.00
N VAL A 13 -12.14 -22.17 -27.89
CA VAL A 13 -11.32 -23.34 -27.56
C VAL A 13 -10.04 -22.94 -26.81
N LEU A 14 -9.47 -21.75 -27.04
CA LEU A 14 -8.34 -21.25 -26.26
C LEU A 14 -8.72 -20.78 -24.85
N VAL A 15 -9.92 -20.21 -24.66
CA VAL A 15 -10.44 -19.85 -23.33
C VAL A 15 -10.80 -21.09 -22.50
N PHE A 16 -11.20 -22.19 -23.15
CA PHE A 16 -11.45 -23.46 -22.45
C PHE A 16 -10.17 -24.24 -22.11
N LEU A 17 -9.09 -24.09 -22.88
CA LEU A 17 -7.81 -24.75 -22.58
C LEU A 17 -6.98 -24.03 -21.50
N ALA A 18 -7.17 -22.72 -21.30
CA ALA A 18 -6.60 -22.01 -20.15
C ALA A 18 -7.26 -22.39 -18.81
N ALA A 19 -8.52 -22.85 -18.83
CA ALA A 19 -9.24 -23.31 -17.64
C ALA A 19 -8.94 -24.77 -17.25
N LEU A 20 -8.27 -25.55 -18.13
CA LEU A 20 -8.00 -26.98 -17.89
C LEU A 20 -6.57 -27.26 -17.36
N PHE A 21 -5.76 -26.21 -17.15
CA PHE A 21 -4.44 -26.29 -16.54
C PHE A 21 -4.25 -25.29 -15.40
N THR A 22 -5.32 -24.78 -14.78
CA THR A 22 -5.18 -24.26 -13.43
C THR A 22 -5.00 -25.47 -12.51
N PRO A 23 -3.80 -25.73 -11.93
CA PRO A 23 -3.77 -26.56 -10.73
C PRO A 23 -4.82 -25.97 -9.81
N ALA A 24 -5.70 -26.79 -9.23
CA ALA A 24 -6.69 -26.32 -8.27
C ALA A 24 -5.94 -25.50 -7.22
N ALA A 25 -5.94 -24.17 -7.42
CA ALA A 25 -5.14 -23.27 -6.63
C ALA A 25 -5.74 -23.40 -5.24
N GLN A 26 -4.91 -23.76 -4.27
CA GLN A 26 -5.36 -23.77 -2.87
C GLN A 26 -5.74 -22.32 -2.57
N ALA A 27 -7.03 -22.04 -2.60
CA ALA A 27 -7.55 -20.69 -2.42
C ALA A 27 -7.40 -20.36 -0.93
N LEU A 28 -6.49 -19.43 -0.65
CA LEU A 28 -6.40 -18.78 0.64
C LEU A 28 -7.49 -17.71 0.69
N GLU A 29 -8.37 -17.79 1.68
CA GLU A 29 -9.55 -16.93 1.80
C GLU A 29 -9.39 -15.96 2.97
N ILE A 30 -9.77 -14.70 2.76
CA ILE A 30 -9.94 -13.69 3.83
C ILE A 30 -11.24 -12.96 3.60
N GLY A 31 -12.26 -13.27 4.41
CA GLY A 31 -13.63 -12.85 4.12
C GLY A 31 -14.06 -13.32 2.73
N ALA A 32 -14.45 -12.38 1.86
CA ALA A 32 -14.86 -12.65 0.48
C ALA A 32 -13.71 -12.61 -0.55
N LEU A 33 -12.46 -12.40 -0.11
CA LEU A 33 -11.32 -12.25 -0.99
C LEU A 33 -10.65 -13.60 -1.27
N SER A 34 -10.16 -13.75 -2.50
CA SER A 34 -9.31 -14.85 -2.93
C SER A 34 -8.01 -14.29 -3.50
N LEU A 35 -6.92 -15.01 -3.27
CA LEU A 35 -5.58 -14.58 -3.66
C LEU A 35 -5.00 -15.51 -4.73
N ALA A 36 -4.31 -14.93 -5.71
CA ALA A 36 -3.62 -15.68 -6.74
C ALA A 36 -2.10 -15.75 -6.48
N THR A 37 -1.49 -16.84 -6.93
CA THR A 37 -0.05 -17.06 -6.83
C THR A 37 0.60 -16.77 -8.17
N MET A 38 1.48 -15.76 -8.21
CA MET A 38 2.35 -15.46 -9.34
C MET A 38 3.77 -15.21 -8.80
N PRO A 39 4.85 -15.44 -9.55
CA PRO A 39 6.18 -15.14 -9.04
C PRO A 39 6.41 -13.61 -8.90
N ALA A 40 6.56 -13.11 -7.67
CA ALA A 40 6.96 -11.72 -7.39
C ALA A 40 8.41 -11.58 -6.95
N ASN A 41 8.92 -10.35 -7.07
CA ASN A 41 10.19 -9.96 -6.50
C ASN A 41 10.17 -10.07 -4.96
N THR A 42 11.35 -10.01 -4.34
CA THR A 42 11.47 -10.05 -2.87
C THR A 42 11.81 -8.66 -2.34
N MET A 43 11.44 -8.36 -1.10
CA MET A 43 11.79 -7.08 -0.43
C MET A 43 13.23 -7.03 0.11
N SER A 44 14.13 -7.92 -0.34
CA SER A 44 15.43 -8.15 0.30
C SER A 44 16.46 -7.01 0.16
N SER A 45 16.17 -5.96 -0.59
CA SER A 45 17.08 -4.82 -0.84
C SER A 45 16.59 -3.49 -0.26
N VAL A 46 15.53 -3.50 0.54
CA VAL A 46 14.88 -2.26 0.97
C VAL A 46 15.40 -1.81 2.33
N THR A 47 16.28 -0.81 2.30
CA THR A 47 16.75 -0.08 3.49
C THR A 47 15.97 1.22 3.63
N PHE A 48 15.37 1.42 4.81
CA PHE A 48 14.67 2.65 5.14
C PHE A 48 15.71 3.72 5.48
N SER A 49 15.95 4.63 4.55
CA SER A 49 16.80 5.79 4.83
C SER A 49 15.93 6.96 5.26
N ARG A 50 16.36 7.64 6.33
CA ARG A 50 15.77 8.92 6.75
C ARG A 50 16.26 10.10 5.91
N ALA A 51 17.23 9.88 5.02
CA ALA A 51 17.66 10.92 4.09
C ALA A 51 16.51 11.20 3.11
N PRO A 52 16.05 12.46 2.94
CA PRO A 52 14.85 12.78 2.18
C PRO A 52 14.78 12.14 0.78
N VAL A 53 15.91 12.08 0.07
CA VAL A 53 15.99 11.50 -1.29
C VAL A 53 15.83 9.98 -1.29
N ALA A 54 16.48 9.28 -0.35
CA ALA A 54 16.39 7.82 -0.26
C ALA A 54 15.07 7.37 0.39
N PHE A 55 14.49 8.18 1.27
CA PHE A 55 13.11 8.01 1.74
C PHE A 55 12.13 8.12 0.57
N THR A 56 12.34 9.08 -0.33
CA THR A 56 11.47 9.33 -1.49
C THR A 56 11.42 8.13 -2.45
N ALA A 57 12.54 7.45 -2.72
CA ALA A 57 12.54 6.24 -3.55
C ALA A 57 11.74 5.07 -2.93
N PHE A 58 11.86 4.88 -1.60
CA PHE A 58 11.08 3.88 -0.86
C PHE A 58 9.59 4.26 -0.82
N ALA A 59 9.28 5.48 -0.41
CA ALA A 59 7.93 5.98 -0.21
C ALA A 59 7.07 6.10 -1.51
N ARG A 60 7.70 6.06 -2.70
CA ARG A 60 7.02 6.07 -4.02
C ARG A 60 6.52 4.72 -4.47
N GLY A 61 7.31 3.69 -4.22
CA GLY A 61 6.99 2.32 -4.63
C GLY A 61 6.51 1.45 -3.48
N VAL A 62 6.46 1.99 -2.25
CA VAL A 62 6.23 1.18 -1.06
C VAL A 62 5.32 1.93 -0.10
N GLY A 63 4.06 1.51 -0.05
CA GLY A 63 3.40 1.36 1.24
C GLY A 63 3.71 -0.01 1.82
N GLY A 64 3.45 -0.28 3.09
CA GLY A 64 3.82 -1.59 3.64
C GLY A 64 4.07 -1.62 5.13
N VAL A 65 4.61 -2.76 5.56
CA VAL A 65 5.16 -2.94 6.90
C VAL A 65 6.68 -2.81 6.89
N ALA A 66 7.24 -1.99 7.78
CA ALA A 66 8.69 -1.87 7.98
C ALA A 66 9.08 -1.81 9.46
N PHE A 67 10.28 -2.29 9.79
CA PHE A 67 10.87 -2.18 11.12
C PHE A 67 12.26 -1.54 11.01
N THR A 68 12.44 -0.42 11.67
CA THR A 68 13.55 0.51 11.51
C THR A 68 14.18 0.88 12.85
N THR A 69 13.41 0.80 13.94
CA THR A 69 13.81 1.28 15.26
C THR A 69 14.64 0.24 16.01
N LYS A 70 15.40 0.71 17.00
CA LYS A 70 16.11 -0.10 17.98
C LYS A 70 15.53 0.19 19.36
N ALA A 71 15.33 -0.85 20.15
CA ALA A 71 14.80 -0.67 21.50
C ALA A 71 15.85 -0.01 22.41
N ALA A 72 15.44 1.02 23.14
CA ALA A 72 16.28 1.66 24.15
C ALA A 72 16.08 1.01 25.53
N SER A 73 17.14 0.96 26.33
CA SER A 73 17.04 0.55 27.72
C SER A 73 16.32 1.60 28.56
N ALA A 74 15.36 1.20 29.39
CA ALA A 74 14.67 2.12 30.31
C ALA A 74 15.48 2.40 31.59
N ASP A 75 16.39 1.50 31.97
CA ASP A 75 17.14 1.54 33.24
C ASP A 75 18.67 1.60 33.05
N GLY A 76 19.13 1.70 31.80
CA GLY A 76 20.55 1.74 31.44
C GLY A 76 21.21 0.37 31.30
N SER A 77 20.47 -0.74 31.48
CA SER A 77 20.96 -2.09 31.21
C SER A 77 21.29 -2.29 29.73
N SER A 78 22.22 -3.19 29.41
CA SER A 78 22.63 -3.52 28.03
C SER A 78 22.35 -4.98 27.68
N ILE A 79 22.04 -5.27 26.41
CA ILE A 79 21.83 -6.63 25.92
C ILE A 79 23.19 -7.29 25.65
N ASP A 80 23.47 -8.42 26.30
CA ASP A 80 24.72 -9.18 26.10
C ASP A 80 24.55 -10.23 25.00
N ARG A 81 23.44 -11.00 25.05
CA ARG A 81 23.15 -12.12 24.14
C ARG A 81 21.66 -12.49 24.10
N LEU A 82 21.23 -13.11 23.00
CA LEU A 82 19.95 -13.81 22.88
C LEU A 82 20.16 -15.33 22.80
N ARG A 83 19.23 -16.10 23.38
CA ARG A 83 19.25 -17.57 23.37
C ARG A 83 17.87 -18.12 23.09
N TYR A 84 17.83 -19.31 22.48
CA TYR A 84 16.62 -20.07 22.25
C TYR A 84 16.62 -21.34 23.11
N ASP A 85 15.67 -21.45 24.03
CA ASP A 85 15.45 -22.64 24.85
C ASP A 85 14.31 -23.49 24.26
N ARG A 86 14.68 -24.56 23.56
CA ARG A 86 13.73 -25.47 22.92
C ARG A 86 12.88 -26.25 23.93
N ALA A 87 13.35 -26.43 25.17
CA ALA A 87 12.65 -27.20 26.20
C ALA A 87 11.57 -26.37 26.91
N ALA A 88 11.65 -25.04 26.84
CA ALA A 88 10.67 -24.14 27.42
C ALA A 88 9.31 -24.21 26.70
N LEU A 89 8.25 -23.79 27.40
CA LEU A 89 6.92 -23.63 26.84
C LEU A 89 6.93 -22.59 25.71
N GLU A 90 6.09 -22.79 24.71
CA GLU A 90 5.95 -21.85 23.59
C GLU A 90 5.56 -20.45 24.10
N GLY A 91 6.19 -19.42 23.54
CA GLY A 91 6.08 -18.04 24.03
C GLY A 91 7.09 -17.67 25.12
N SER A 92 7.83 -18.63 25.69
CA SER A 92 8.89 -18.38 26.69
C SER A 92 10.27 -18.88 26.27
N ARG A 93 10.43 -19.28 25.00
CA ARG A 93 11.67 -19.88 24.47
C ARG A 93 12.76 -18.86 24.15
N LEU A 94 12.40 -17.60 23.93
CA LEU A 94 13.37 -16.53 23.69
C LEU A 94 13.88 -15.98 25.03
N ILE A 95 15.16 -16.15 25.29
CA ILE A 95 15.83 -15.70 26.52
C ILE A 95 16.83 -14.59 26.17
N ALA A 96 16.81 -13.50 26.91
CA ALA A 96 17.80 -12.43 26.83
C ALA A 96 18.75 -12.48 28.02
N GLU A 97 20.05 -12.46 27.75
CA GLU A 97 21.09 -12.21 28.74
C GLU A 97 21.30 -10.69 28.81
N ILE A 98 20.92 -10.07 29.92
CA ILE A 98 20.97 -8.62 30.12
C ILE A 98 22.00 -8.31 31.21
N ARG A 99 22.90 -7.38 30.91
CA ARG A 99 23.87 -6.83 31.85
C ARG A 99 23.30 -5.55 32.46
N SER A 100 23.08 -5.57 33.76
CA SER A 100 22.65 -4.41 34.54
C SER A 100 23.75 -3.35 34.65
N PRO A 101 23.44 -2.10 35.02
CA PRO A 101 24.44 -1.04 35.22
C PRO A 101 25.52 -1.37 36.27
N ASP A 102 25.21 -2.24 37.24
CA ASP A 102 26.15 -2.72 38.26
C ASP A 102 27.09 -3.84 37.75
N GLY A 103 26.94 -4.25 36.49
CA GLY A 103 27.72 -5.30 35.85
C GLY A 103 27.20 -6.72 36.05
N SER A 104 26.16 -6.92 36.86
CA SER A 104 25.51 -8.22 37.03
C SER A 104 24.82 -8.67 35.73
N VAL A 105 24.83 -9.98 35.46
CA VAL A 105 24.18 -10.56 34.27
C VAL A 105 23.00 -11.42 34.72
N GLY A 106 21.83 -11.14 34.18
CA GLY A 106 20.61 -11.91 34.42
C GLY A 106 20.05 -12.52 33.13
N HIS A 107 19.25 -13.57 33.27
CA HIS A 107 18.54 -14.24 32.18
C HIS A 107 17.05 -13.96 32.27
N TYR A 108 16.48 -13.36 31.22
CA TYR A 108 15.11 -12.86 31.23
C TYR A 108 14.33 -13.42 30.04
N ILE A 109 13.10 -13.84 30.30
CA ILE A 109 12.19 -14.32 29.25
C ILE A 109 11.70 -13.14 28.43
N VAL A 110 11.83 -13.22 27.11
CA VAL A 110 11.18 -12.32 26.15
C VAL A 110 9.93 -13.01 25.65
N GLU A 111 8.75 -12.50 26.03
CA GLU A 111 7.48 -13.12 25.70
C GLU A 111 7.12 -12.92 24.22
N ALA A 112 7.39 -13.94 23.40
CA ALA A 112 7.01 -13.97 21.99
C ALA A 112 6.90 -15.41 21.48
N PRO A 113 5.81 -15.81 20.82
CA PRO A 113 5.70 -17.15 20.24
C PRO A 113 6.71 -17.35 19.10
N ASP A 114 7.06 -18.60 18.83
CA ASP A 114 8.09 -19.00 17.87
C ASP A 114 7.76 -18.51 16.45
N TRP A 115 6.47 -18.50 16.10
CA TRP A 115 6.00 -18.06 14.78
C TRP A 115 6.20 -16.56 14.55
N ILE A 116 6.45 -15.76 15.60
CA ILE A 116 6.84 -14.34 15.50
C ILE A 116 8.35 -14.19 15.57
N HIS A 117 8.98 -14.62 16.66
CA HIS A 117 10.36 -14.20 16.92
C HIS A 117 11.41 -14.90 16.04
N ILE A 118 11.15 -16.12 15.57
CA ILE A 118 12.08 -16.83 14.68
C ILE A 118 12.18 -16.16 13.30
N PRO A 119 11.07 -15.90 12.58
CA PRO A 119 11.15 -15.16 11.31
C PRO A 119 11.68 -13.74 11.49
N LEU A 120 11.38 -13.05 12.60
CA LEU A 120 11.97 -11.74 12.90
C LEU A 120 13.48 -11.78 13.14
N ALA A 121 14.00 -12.80 13.82
CA ALA A 121 15.44 -12.93 14.02
C ALA A 121 16.18 -13.06 12.67
N ARG A 122 15.63 -13.87 11.75
CA ARG A 122 16.15 -14.05 10.39
C ARG A 122 16.02 -12.77 9.55
N PHE A 123 14.91 -12.04 9.69
CA PHE A 123 14.69 -10.74 9.07
C PHE A 123 15.70 -9.69 9.58
N VAL A 124 15.87 -9.54 10.89
CA VAL A 124 16.84 -8.59 11.47
C VAL A 124 18.29 -8.97 11.10
N ALA A 125 18.59 -10.27 10.97
CA ALA A 125 19.90 -10.74 10.53
C ALA A 125 20.26 -10.23 9.12
N SER A 126 19.30 -10.19 8.18
CA SER A 126 19.57 -9.73 6.80
C SER A 126 19.91 -8.23 6.72
N GLY A 127 19.47 -7.44 7.70
CA GLY A 127 19.67 -5.99 7.71
C GLY A 127 18.65 -5.20 6.89
N SER A 128 17.62 -5.87 6.34
CA SER A 128 16.50 -5.22 5.64
C SER A 128 15.57 -4.52 6.63
N ASP A 129 14.95 -3.41 6.19
CA ASP A 129 13.95 -2.70 6.99
C ASP A 129 12.52 -2.95 6.52
N GLY A 130 12.32 -3.20 5.22
CA GLY A 130 11.01 -3.52 4.64
C GLY A 130 10.63 -4.99 4.82
N ALA A 131 9.48 -5.24 5.42
CA ALA A 131 8.98 -6.57 5.76
C ALA A 131 8.00 -7.12 4.71
N VAL A 132 6.93 -6.37 4.43
CA VAL A 132 5.85 -6.75 3.50
C VAL A 132 5.34 -5.49 2.80
N THR A 133 4.93 -5.59 1.54
CA THR A 133 4.25 -4.51 0.80
C THR A 133 3.19 -5.08 -0.12
N LEU A 134 2.07 -4.37 -0.25
CA LEU A 134 1.05 -4.57 -1.29
C LEU A 134 1.33 -3.82 -2.61
N PHE A 135 2.40 -3.02 -2.66
CA PHE A 135 2.80 -2.21 -3.81
C PHE A 135 3.98 -2.83 -4.55
N GLY A 136 4.01 -4.16 -4.54
CA GLY A 136 5.08 -4.96 -5.09
C GLY A 136 5.13 -4.99 -6.61
N THR A 137 6.03 -5.83 -7.11
CA THR A 137 6.22 -6.05 -8.55
C THR A 137 6.41 -7.54 -8.84
N LEU A 138 5.86 -7.99 -9.96
CA LEU A 138 6.08 -9.32 -10.49
C LEU A 138 7.51 -9.48 -11.02
N LYS A 139 7.98 -10.73 -11.06
CA LYS A 139 9.22 -11.07 -11.78
C LYS A 139 9.05 -11.00 -13.30
N ASP A 140 7.82 -11.20 -13.78
CA ASP A 140 7.46 -11.13 -15.18
C ASP A 140 6.90 -9.73 -15.51
N GLN A 141 7.70 -8.94 -16.21
CA GLN A 141 7.36 -7.57 -16.60
C GLN A 141 6.15 -7.51 -17.55
N SER A 142 5.97 -8.51 -18.42
CA SER A 142 4.82 -8.52 -19.33
C SER A 142 3.53 -8.82 -18.57
N ALA A 143 3.59 -9.71 -17.58
CA ALA A 143 2.46 -9.95 -16.68
C ALA A 143 2.17 -8.73 -15.79
N GLN A 144 3.22 -8.04 -15.31
CA GLN A 144 3.09 -6.79 -14.56
C GLN A 144 2.31 -5.76 -15.38
N GLU A 145 2.77 -5.46 -16.60
CA GLU A 145 2.14 -4.46 -17.48
C GLU A 145 0.67 -4.79 -17.76
N LYS A 146 0.36 -6.08 -17.98
CA LYS A 146 -1.02 -6.53 -18.17
C LYS A 146 -1.89 -6.30 -16.92
N LEU A 147 -1.38 -6.57 -15.73
CA LEU A 147 -2.13 -6.33 -14.48
C LEU A 147 -2.28 -4.84 -14.19
N GLU A 148 -1.28 -4.02 -14.50
CA GLU A 148 -1.34 -2.56 -14.39
C GLU A 148 -2.44 -1.99 -15.31
N GLU A 149 -2.62 -2.54 -16.51
CA GLU A 149 -3.73 -2.17 -17.41
C GLU A 149 -5.11 -2.53 -16.84
N GLU A 150 -5.23 -3.63 -16.09
CA GLU A 150 -6.46 -4.09 -15.45
C GLU A 150 -6.85 -3.26 -14.19
N ASN A 151 -5.98 -2.33 -13.74
CA ASN A 151 -6.19 -1.26 -12.73
C ASN A 151 -6.69 -1.62 -11.32
N ASP A 152 -6.98 -2.88 -11.00
CA ASP A 152 -7.55 -3.27 -9.69
C ASP A 152 -6.76 -4.39 -8.99
N VAL A 153 -5.43 -4.41 -9.15
CA VAL A 153 -4.61 -5.48 -8.60
C VAL A 153 -3.47 -4.94 -7.74
N MET A 154 -3.34 -5.47 -6.52
CA MET A 154 -2.17 -5.27 -5.69
C MET A 154 -1.25 -6.48 -5.78
N ILE A 155 0.06 -6.21 -5.70
CA ILE A 155 1.08 -7.24 -5.77
C ILE A 155 1.79 -7.31 -4.44
N VAL A 156 1.79 -8.48 -3.83
CA VAL A 156 2.39 -8.67 -2.52
C VAL A 156 3.84 -9.12 -2.67
N ASN A 157 4.78 -8.32 -2.15
CA ASN A 157 6.17 -8.70 -2.03
C ASN A 157 6.53 -8.87 -0.55
N TYR A 158 7.26 -9.94 -0.24
CA TYR A 158 7.72 -10.26 1.10
C TYR A 158 9.24 -10.21 1.21
N HIS A 159 9.72 -9.94 2.42
CA HIS A 159 11.06 -10.32 2.77
C HIS A 159 11.18 -11.87 2.82
N PRO A 160 12.26 -12.48 2.30
CA PRO A 160 12.39 -13.94 2.24
C PRO A 160 12.24 -14.66 3.59
N ALA A 161 12.65 -14.02 4.69
CA ALA A 161 12.51 -14.57 6.05
C ALA A 161 11.04 -14.64 6.56
N LEU A 162 10.14 -13.88 5.94
CA LEU A 162 8.73 -13.75 6.30
C LEU A 162 7.83 -14.50 5.31
N GLN A 163 8.34 -14.76 4.10
CA GLN A 163 7.67 -15.59 3.11
C GLN A 163 7.40 -16.99 3.70
N ASP A 164 6.16 -17.44 3.50
CA ASP A 164 5.63 -18.74 3.90
C ASP A 164 5.64 -18.93 5.43
N THR A 165 5.52 -17.82 6.17
CA THR A 165 5.40 -17.80 7.63
C THR A 165 4.10 -17.14 8.10
N LEU A 166 3.54 -17.62 9.21
CA LEU A 166 2.32 -17.02 9.78
C LEU A 166 2.53 -15.54 10.08
N LEU A 167 3.74 -15.15 10.51
CA LEU A 167 4.06 -13.75 10.71
C LEU A 167 3.93 -12.95 9.41
N GLY A 168 4.50 -13.43 8.30
CA GLY A 168 4.33 -12.79 7.00
C GLY A 168 2.86 -12.57 6.68
N LEU A 169 2.04 -13.59 6.85
CA LEU A 169 0.59 -13.50 6.65
C LEU A 169 -0.07 -12.43 7.54
N ARG A 170 0.28 -12.36 8.83
CA ARG A 170 -0.24 -11.34 9.75
C ARG A 170 0.24 -9.93 9.42
N LEU A 171 1.47 -9.78 8.93
CA LEU A 171 1.98 -8.47 8.50
C LEU A 171 1.31 -8.00 7.19
N LEU A 172 0.99 -8.93 6.27
CA LEU A 172 0.12 -8.61 5.13
C LEU A 172 -1.25 -8.12 5.59
N GLN A 173 -1.90 -8.85 6.50
CA GLN A 173 -3.19 -8.41 7.03
C GLN A 173 -3.08 -7.04 7.72
N ALA A 174 -1.99 -6.80 8.46
CA ALA A 174 -1.75 -5.54 9.13
C ALA A 174 -1.66 -4.38 8.14
N ASP A 175 -0.99 -4.58 7.00
CA ASP A 175 -0.91 -3.62 5.90
C ASP A 175 -2.31 -3.25 5.39
N MET A 176 -3.19 -4.26 5.27
CA MET A 176 -4.56 -4.11 4.77
C MET A 176 -5.56 -3.43 5.74
N LEU A 177 -5.27 -3.38 7.05
CA LEU A 177 -6.25 -2.98 8.09
C LEU A 177 -6.87 -1.60 7.85
N ALA A 178 -6.15 -0.66 7.23
CA ALA A 178 -6.61 0.71 7.08
C ALA A 178 -7.53 0.94 5.87
N PHE A 179 -7.63 0.00 4.91
CA PHE A 179 -8.40 0.21 3.68
C PHE A 179 -9.10 -1.04 3.11
N GLU A 180 -8.89 -2.26 3.63
CA GLU A 180 -9.63 -3.45 3.19
C GLU A 180 -10.53 -3.99 4.30
N GLU A 181 -11.86 -3.92 4.13
CA GLU A 181 -12.83 -4.36 5.16
C GLU A 181 -12.65 -5.85 5.51
N ASN A 182 -12.26 -6.67 4.54
CA ASN A 182 -12.03 -8.10 4.77
C ASN A 182 -10.84 -8.39 5.72
N ALA A 183 -9.92 -7.43 5.92
CA ALA A 183 -8.85 -7.55 6.93
C ALA A 183 -9.36 -7.57 8.39
N THR A 184 -10.65 -7.36 8.58
CA THR A 184 -11.35 -7.48 9.86
C THR A 184 -11.52 -8.94 10.32
N ASP A 185 -11.33 -9.92 9.42
CA ASP A 185 -11.31 -11.36 9.71
C ASP A 185 -9.87 -11.93 9.62
N LEU A 186 -9.68 -13.17 10.07
CA LEU A 186 -8.44 -13.94 9.91
C LEU A 186 -8.51 -14.82 8.66
N PHE A 187 -7.35 -15.01 8.03
CA PHE A 187 -7.20 -15.93 6.91
C PHE A 187 -7.65 -17.36 7.24
N ARG A 188 -8.28 -18.01 6.25
CA ARG A 188 -8.73 -19.39 6.30
C ARG A 188 -8.12 -20.20 5.15
N ASP A 189 -7.74 -21.44 5.44
CA ASP A 189 -7.50 -22.47 4.43
C ASP A 189 -8.62 -23.51 4.51
N LYS A 190 -9.33 -23.71 3.39
CA LYS A 190 -10.48 -24.63 3.29
C LYS A 190 -11.51 -24.42 4.41
N GLY A 191 -11.82 -23.16 4.69
CA GLY A 191 -12.78 -22.74 5.72
C GLY A 191 -12.29 -22.84 7.17
N GLN A 192 -11.05 -23.29 7.42
CA GLN A 192 -10.46 -23.35 8.77
C GLN A 192 -9.49 -22.20 8.98
N TYR A 193 -9.56 -21.53 10.13
CA TYR A 193 -8.62 -20.46 10.46
C TYR A 193 -7.19 -20.97 10.56
N ILE A 194 -6.26 -20.22 9.96
CA ILE A 194 -4.83 -20.41 10.16
C ILE A 194 -4.45 -19.66 11.43
N LEU A 195 -4.05 -20.36 12.50
CA LEU A 195 -3.79 -19.77 13.82
C LEU A 195 -2.39 -20.09 14.34
N GLY A 196 -1.79 -19.12 15.02
CA GLY A 196 -0.55 -19.28 15.77
C GLY A 196 -0.81 -19.61 17.24
N ALA A 197 0.24 -20.02 17.95
CA ALA A 197 0.16 -20.08 19.40
C ALA A 197 -0.24 -18.71 19.97
N GLN A 198 -1.14 -18.73 20.95
CA GLN A 198 -1.77 -17.57 21.61
C GLN A 198 -2.82 -16.82 20.77
N GLU A 199 -3.15 -17.29 19.56
CA GLU A 199 -4.29 -16.79 18.78
C GLU A 199 -5.53 -17.67 18.99
N GLY A 200 -6.71 -17.06 19.00
CA GLY A 200 -7.99 -17.75 19.01
C GLY A 200 -8.79 -17.42 17.76
N ALA A 201 -9.65 -18.34 17.32
CA ALA A 201 -10.62 -18.06 16.26
C ALA A 201 -11.58 -16.95 16.71
N PRO A 202 -11.79 -15.89 15.91
CA PRO A 202 -12.71 -14.82 16.27
C PRO A 202 -14.14 -15.36 16.29
N SER A 203 -14.90 -14.95 17.30
CA SER A 203 -16.34 -15.14 17.39
C SER A 203 -17.08 -14.25 16.38
N ALA A 204 -18.34 -14.59 16.08
CA ALA A 204 -19.17 -13.79 15.19
C ALA A 204 -19.35 -12.33 15.68
N GLU A 205 -19.43 -12.13 17.00
CA GLU A 205 -19.54 -10.80 17.60
C GLU A 205 -18.24 -9.99 17.47
N GLU A 206 -17.08 -10.65 17.59
CA GLU A 206 -15.78 -10.01 17.34
C GLU A 206 -15.65 -9.60 15.87
N LEU A 207 -16.04 -10.44 14.91
CA LEU A 207 -16.02 -10.10 13.48
C LEU A 207 -16.90 -8.88 13.18
N LYS A 208 -18.10 -8.84 13.76
CA LYS A 208 -19.00 -7.69 13.63
C LYS A 208 -18.38 -6.42 14.22
N THR A 209 -17.79 -6.52 15.42
CA THR A 209 -17.11 -5.40 16.09
C THR A 209 -15.93 -4.89 15.28
N ASN A 210 -15.13 -5.79 14.68
CA ASN A 210 -14.00 -5.45 13.84
C ASN A 210 -14.47 -4.70 12.57
N ALA A 211 -15.52 -5.18 11.90
CA ALA A 211 -16.10 -4.52 10.74
C ALA A 211 -16.64 -3.10 11.06
N GLU A 212 -17.31 -2.94 12.20
CA GLU A 212 -17.75 -1.61 12.65
C GLU A 212 -16.58 -0.68 12.96
N SER A 213 -15.50 -1.21 13.55
CA SER A 213 -14.27 -0.47 13.82
C SER A 213 -13.60 -0.01 12.52
N PHE A 214 -13.52 -0.89 11.52
CA PHE A 214 -13.04 -0.53 10.18
C PHE A 214 -13.87 0.61 9.57
N ARG A 215 -15.20 0.51 9.60
CA ARG A 215 -16.08 1.55 9.04
C ARG A 215 -15.89 2.90 9.72
N ARG A 216 -15.65 2.94 11.04
CA ARG A 216 -15.35 4.19 11.75
C ARG A 216 -14.01 4.79 11.32
N VAL A 217 -12.97 3.97 11.18
CA VAL A 217 -11.66 4.41 10.68
C VAL A 217 -11.77 4.92 9.24
N ASN A 218 -12.41 4.14 8.36
CA ASN A 218 -12.61 4.51 6.97
C ASN A 218 -13.42 5.80 6.83
N ALA A 219 -14.53 5.93 7.57
CA ALA A 219 -15.32 7.16 7.59
C ALA A 219 -14.54 8.38 8.11
N TRP A 220 -13.55 8.19 8.99
CA TRP A 220 -12.65 9.27 9.39
C TRP A 220 -11.68 9.64 8.26
N VAL A 221 -11.06 8.65 7.60
CA VAL A 221 -10.15 8.84 6.45
C VAL A 221 -10.86 9.61 5.33
N GLU A 222 -12.08 9.20 4.98
CA GLU A 222 -12.90 9.82 3.93
C GLU A 222 -13.30 11.27 4.24
N ARG A 223 -13.35 11.65 5.51
CA ARG A 223 -13.68 13.02 5.92
C ARG A 223 -12.48 13.96 5.97
N GLN A 224 -11.25 13.46 5.78
CA GLN A 224 -10.07 14.31 5.86
C GLN A 224 -9.96 15.26 4.66
N PRO A 225 -9.56 16.53 4.87
CA PRO A 225 -9.39 17.49 3.78
C PRO A 225 -8.20 17.17 2.88
N GLU A 226 -7.21 16.44 3.41
CA GLU A 226 -6.09 15.91 2.66
C GLU A 226 -6.04 14.40 2.84
N ARG A 227 -5.79 13.67 1.75
CA ARG A 227 -5.54 12.23 1.78
C ARG A 227 -4.05 11.97 1.64
N TYR A 228 -3.57 10.94 2.32
CA TYR A 228 -2.24 10.42 2.08
C TYR A 228 -2.20 9.71 0.73
N SER A 229 -1.05 9.76 0.06
CA SER A 229 -0.80 8.99 -1.16
C SER A 229 -0.23 7.61 -0.86
N SER A 230 0.53 7.48 0.24
CA SER A 230 1.05 6.20 0.73
C SER A 230 1.39 6.29 2.22
N TYR A 231 1.72 5.15 2.82
CA TYR A 231 1.99 5.02 4.24
C TYR A 231 2.97 3.88 4.54
N VAL A 232 3.67 3.95 5.65
CA VAL A 232 4.40 2.83 6.24
C VAL A 232 3.83 2.53 7.61
N LEU A 233 3.50 1.27 7.82
CA LEU A 233 3.10 0.72 9.09
C LEU A 233 4.30 0.09 9.80
N GLY A 234 4.53 0.43 11.05
CA GLY A 234 5.63 -0.19 11.79
C GLY A 234 6.09 0.64 12.96
N ASP A 235 7.40 0.76 13.11
CA ASP A 235 8.03 1.40 14.27
C ASP A 235 8.77 2.70 13.91
N VAL A 236 8.44 3.31 12.77
CA VAL A 236 9.08 4.55 12.30
C VAL A 236 8.89 5.64 13.36
N ASP A 237 10.00 6.09 13.93
CA ASP A 237 10.06 7.05 15.05
C ASP A 237 9.34 6.61 16.33
N SER A 238 8.97 5.33 16.45
CA SER A 238 8.44 4.77 17.69
C SER A 238 9.51 4.73 18.77
N ASN A 239 9.15 5.12 19.98
CA ASN A 239 10.02 5.04 21.15
C ASN A 239 9.89 3.65 21.82
N VAL A 240 10.47 2.62 21.19
CA VAL A 240 10.46 1.26 21.74
C VAL A 240 11.46 1.17 22.88
N ARG A 241 11.03 0.62 24.03
CA ARG A 241 11.90 0.46 25.20
C ARG A 241 11.79 -0.94 25.80
N TYR A 242 12.85 -1.36 26.49
CA TYR A 242 12.84 -2.56 27.33
C TYR A 242 13.18 -2.25 28.79
N SER A 243 12.63 -3.05 29.69
CA SER A 243 12.87 -3.00 31.14
C SER A 243 12.75 -4.39 31.74
N ILE A 244 13.38 -4.62 32.89
CA ILE A 244 13.29 -5.89 33.61
C ILE A 244 12.11 -5.86 34.59
N THR A 245 11.22 -6.86 34.52
CA THR A 245 10.12 -7.06 35.48
C THR A 245 10.14 -8.51 35.99
N GLY A 246 10.72 -8.74 37.16
CA GLY A 246 10.89 -10.10 37.69
C GLY A 246 11.85 -10.91 36.83
N ASN A 247 11.42 -12.10 36.38
CA ASN A 247 12.20 -12.96 35.47
C ASN A 247 11.87 -12.73 33.98
N LYS A 248 11.16 -11.65 33.65
CA LYS A 248 10.72 -11.32 32.29
C LYS A 248 11.27 -9.97 31.84
N LEU A 249 11.44 -9.85 30.54
CA LEU A 249 11.71 -8.59 29.87
C LEU A 249 10.37 -7.98 29.45
N LYS A 250 10.08 -6.77 29.93
CA LYS A 250 8.93 -5.98 29.50
C LYS A 250 9.35 -5.09 28.34
N LEU A 251 8.79 -5.35 27.17
CA LEU A 251 8.94 -4.51 25.98
C LEU A 251 7.72 -3.59 25.84
N VAL A 252 7.96 -2.29 25.60
CA VAL A 252 6.91 -1.29 25.34
C VAL A 252 7.19 -0.54 24.05
N GLY A 253 6.14 -0.06 23.40
CA GLY A 253 6.19 0.57 22.09
C GLY A 253 4.94 0.24 21.29
N GLU A 254 4.53 1.12 20.40
CA GLU A 254 3.32 0.97 19.59
C GLU A 254 3.66 1.08 18.09
N PRO A 255 2.89 0.40 17.23
CA PRO A 255 2.98 0.62 15.80
C PRO A 255 2.45 2.01 15.44
N VAL A 256 3.00 2.59 14.37
CA VAL A 256 2.64 3.91 13.82
C VAL A 256 2.29 3.73 12.35
N TRP A 257 1.24 4.43 11.91
CA TRP A 257 0.95 4.68 10.50
C TRP A 257 1.61 5.98 10.09
N TYR A 258 2.78 5.87 9.47
CA TYR A 258 3.56 6.99 8.97
C TYR A 258 3.07 7.33 7.55
N CYS A 259 2.29 8.39 7.40
CA CYS A 259 1.62 8.77 6.16
C CYS A 259 2.32 9.95 5.47
N TRP A 260 2.28 9.96 4.14
CA TRP A 260 2.76 11.07 3.32
C TRP A 260 1.93 11.23 2.05
N ARG A 261 2.09 12.37 1.39
CA ARG A 261 1.46 12.65 0.09
C ARG A 261 2.45 13.27 -0.89
N TYR A 262 2.10 13.21 -2.17
CA TYR A 262 2.79 14.01 -3.17
C TYR A 262 2.62 15.50 -2.90
N ASP A 263 3.65 16.27 -3.26
CA ASP A 263 3.54 17.72 -3.35
C ASP A 263 2.84 18.05 -4.67
N ASN A 264 1.50 18.07 -4.64
CA ASN A 264 0.67 18.20 -5.83
C ASN A 264 1.03 19.46 -6.65
N GLU A 265 1.36 20.58 -6.01
CA GLU A 265 1.78 21.80 -6.70
C GLU A 265 3.05 21.57 -7.54
N LYS A 266 4.03 20.84 -6.99
CA LYS A 266 5.24 20.48 -7.74
C LYS A 266 4.98 19.44 -8.81
N VAL A 267 4.11 18.47 -8.55
CA VAL A 267 3.71 17.46 -9.54
C VAL A 267 3.05 18.15 -10.73
N ASP A 268 2.10 19.04 -10.48
CA ASP A 268 1.42 19.85 -11.49
C ASP A 268 2.41 20.74 -12.26
N ALA A 269 3.38 21.34 -11.58
CA ALA A 269 4.43 22.13 -12.22
C ALA A 269 5.30 21.27 -13.17
N VAL A 270 5.66 20.05 -12.77
CA VAL A 270 6.41 19.11 -13.63
C VAL A 270 5.57 18.69 -14.83
N ILE A 271 4.29 18.33 -14.62
CA ILE A 271 3.38 17.96 -15.70
C ILE A 271 3.22 19.14 -16.67
N ALA A 272 3.01 20.36 -16.18
CA ALA A 272 2.91 21.57 -16.99
C ALA A 272 4.19 21.85 -17.78
N GLN A 273 5.37 21.70 -17.16
CA GLN A 273 6.66 21.89 -17.81
C GLN A 273 6.86 20.92 -18.99
N HIS A 274 6.67 19.62 -18.77
CA HIS A 274 6.91 18.61 -19.81
C HIS A 274 5.79 18.57 -20.86
N SER A 275 4.52 18.75 -20.46
CA SER A 275 3.40 18.82 -21.42
C SER A 275 3.49 20.06 -22.32
N SER A 276 4.22 21.10 -21.92
CA SER A 276 4.54 22.23 -22.81
C SER A 276 5.35 21.82 -24.03
N LEU A 277 6.06 20.68 -23.98
CA LEU A 277 6.86 20.14 -25.09
C LEU A 277 6.00 19.48 -26.18
N LEU A 278 4.77 19.08 -25.86
CA LEU A 278 3.84 18.49 -26.82
C LEU A 278 3.42 19.51 -27.87
N SER A 279 2.97 19.03 -29.03
CA SER A 279 2.16 19.78 -29.99
C SER A 279 0.80 20.17 -29.39
N ALA A 280 0.13 21.19 -29.94
CA ALA A 280 -1.14 21.68 -29.41
C ALA A 280 -2.23 20.61 -29.36
N ASP A 281 -2.33 19.80 -30.41
CA ASP A 281 -3.29 18.70 -30.46
C ASP A 281 -2.92 17.55 -29.51
N ALA A 282 -1.62 17.26 -29.31
CA ALA A 282 -1.19 16.24 -28.36
C ALA A 282 -1.41 16.71 -26.91
N PHE A 283 -1.17 17.98 -26.60
CA PHE A 283 -1.51 18.58 -25.31
C PHE A 283 -3.01 18.51 -25.05
N LEU A 284 -3.85 18.81 -26.05
CA LEU A 284 -5.30 18.69 -25.94
C LEU A 284 -5.73 17.28 -25.53
N LEU A 285 -5.25 16.26 -26.25
CA LEU A 285 -5.53 14.85 -25.93
C LEU A 285 -4.99 14.44 -24.57
N PHE A 286 -3.79 14.92 -24.21
CA PHE A 286 -3.22 14.70 -22.89
C PHE A 286 -4.14 15.28 -21.81
N SER A 287 -4.58 16.54 -21.94
CA SER A 287 -5.51 17.17 -20.99
C SER A 287 -6.86 16.47 -20.91
N ILE A 288 -7.38 15.91 -22.01
CA ILE A 288 -8.59 15.07 -22.00
C ILE A 288 -8.36 13.79 -21.21
N SER A 289 -7.20 13.15 -21.34
CA SER A 289 -6.88 11.94 -20.56
C SER A 289 -6.89 12.19 -19.04
N GLN A 290 -6.66 13.43 -18.61
CA GLN A 290 -6.70 13.86 -17.21
C GLN A 290 -8.10 14.30 -16.75
N PHE A 291 -9.10 14.35 -17.65
CA PHE A 291 -10.43 14.89 -17.34
C PHE A 291 -11.14 14.09 -16.24
N LYS A 292 -11.02 12.76 -16.27
CA LYS A 292 -11.63 11.88 -15.26
C LYS A 292 -11.14 12.21 -13.86
N GLU A 293 -9.83 12.35 -13.68
CA GLU A 293 -9.21 12.67 -12.39
C GLU A 293 -9.63 14.06 -11.89
N ARG A 294 -9.71 15.05 -12.80
CA ARG A 294 -10.24 16.38 -12.48
C ARG A 294 -11.69 16.33 -12.03
N PHE A 295 -12.53 15.59 -12.75
CA PHE A 295 -13.93 15.38 -12.38
C PHE A 295 -14.08 14.76 -11.00
N GLU A 296 -13.32 13.70 -10.70
CA GLU A 296 -13.33 13.05 -9.38
C GLU A 296 -12.89 14.02 -8.28
N THR A 297 -11.83 14.80 -8.51
CA THR A 297 -11.32 15.81 -7.58
C THR A 297 -12.35 16.91 -7.28
N GLU A 298 -13.02 17.43 -8.31
CA GLU A 298 -14.07 18.44 -8.15
C GLU A 298 -15.30 17.88 -7.42
N TYR A 299 -15.69 16.64 -7.74
CA TYR A 299 -16.79 15.96 -7.06
C TYR A 299 -16.51 15.78 -5.57
N GLU A 300 -15.32 15.28 -5.22
CA GLU A 300 -14.91 15.13 -3.81
C GLU A 300 -14.85 16.47 -3.08
N THR A 301 -14.41 17.53 -3.75
CA THR A 301 -14.37 18.88 -3.17
C THR A 301 -15.77 19.41 -2.89
N LEU A 302 -16.69 19.28 -3.84
CA LEU A 302 -18.09 19.69 -3.69
C LEU A 302 -18.82 18.86 -2.63
N ALA A 303 -18.63 17.53 -2.63
CA ALA A 303 -19.21 16.63 -1.65
C ALA A 303 -18.74 16.95 -0.22
N ARG A 304 -17.45 17.28 -0.03
CA ARG A 304 -16.91 17.70 1.26
C ARG A 304 -17.49 19.04 1.71
N ALA A 305 -17.58 20.03 0.82
CA ALA A 305 -18.19 21.33 1.13
C ALA A 305 -19.66 21.17 1.57
N ALA A 306 -20.43 20.34 0.87
CA ALA A 306 -21.80 20.03 1.23
C ALA A 306 -21.91 19.36 2.61
N ASN A 307 -21.03 18.39 2.91
CA ASN A 307 -21.02 17.71 4.21
C ASN A 307 -20.65 18.65 5.37
N GLN A 308 -19.80 19.65 5.13
CA GLN A 308 -19.40 20.64 6.14
C GLN A 308 -20.46 21.71 6.40
N ALA A 309 -21.30 22.02 5.41
CA ALA A 309 -22.35 23.03 5.53
C ALA A 309 -23.44 22.64 6.55
N GLY A 310 -23.52 21.38 6.96
CA GLY A 310 -24.42 20.91 8.02
C GLY A 310 -25.90 21.09 7.71
N GLU A 311 -26.26 21.36 6.46
CA GLU A 311 -27.66 21.46 6.05
C GLU A 311 -28.30 20.07 6.11
N ASP A 312 -29.49 19.98 6.74
CA ASP A 312 -30.32 18.77 6.82
C ASP A 312 -30.72 18.19 5.44
N GLY A 313 -30.29 18.81 4.34
CA GLY A 313 -30.39 18.28 2.99
C GLY A 313 -29.11 17.56 2.61
N ILE A 314 -29.16 16.22 2.53
CA ILE A 314 -28.17 15.45 1.78
C ILE A 314 -28.08 16.07 0.38
N ALA A 315 -26.95 16.71 0.06
CA ALA A 315 -26.76 17.33 -1.24
C ALA A 315 -27.03 16.28 -2.32
N ASN A 316 -27.92 16.60 -3.26
CA ASN A 316 -28.33 15.68 -4.31
C ASN A 316 -27.08 15.20 -5.08
N PRO A 317 -26.71 13.91 -5.03
CA PRO A 317 -25.49 13.42 -5.66
C PRO A 317 -25.42 13.72 -7.15
N LEU A 318 -26.57 13.73 -7.85
CA LEU A 318 -26.63 14.07 -9.27
C LEU A 318 -26.29 15.53 -9.53
N LEU A 319 -26.71 16.44 -8.64
CA LEU A 319 -26.37 17.86 -8.74
C LEU A 319 -24.87 18.08 -8.50
N LEU A 320 -24.29 17.40 -7.50
CA LEU A 320 -22.85 17.45 -7.24
C LEU A 320 -22.04 16.90 -8.42
N MET A 321 -22.46 15.78 -9.01
CA MET A 321 -21.83 15.24 -10.21
C MET A 321 -21.92 16.22 -11.38
N TYR A 322 -23.08 16.83 -11.61
CA TYR A 322 -23.23 17.83 -12.67
C TYR A 322 -22.28 19.03 -12.48
N GLN A 323 -22.27 19.61 -11.27
CA GLN A 323 -21.39 20.74 -10.94
C GLN A 323 -19.90 20.38 -11.05
N ALA A 324 -19.52 19.17 -10.60
CA ALA A 324 -18.15 18.68 -10.71
C ALA A 324 -17.71 18.55 -12.16
N ARG A 325 -18.59 18.02 -13.02
CA ARG A 325 -18.33 17.91 -14.46
C ARG A 325 -18.13 19.26 -15.10
N LEU A 326 -18.99 20.24 -14.77
CA LEU A 326 -18.87 21.59 -15.30
C LEU A 326 -17.53 22.23 -14.92
N ARG A 327 -17.15 22.20 -13.64
CA ARG A 327 -15.86 22.73 -13.18
C ARG A 327 -14.68 22.03 -13.82
N ALA A 328 -14.76 20.71 -14.02
CA ALA A 328 -13.73 19.96 -14.72
C ALA A 328 -13.61 20.39 -16.19
N LEU A 329 -14.73 20.68 -16.88
CA LEU A 329 -14.74 21.21 -18.25
C LEU A 329 -14.15 22.61 -18.32
N GLU A 330 -14.54 23.50 -17.41
CA GLU A 330 -13.97 24.85 -17.30
C GLU A 330 -12.45 24.79 -17.07
N GLY A 331 -12.00 23.97 -16.11
CA GLY A 331 -10.59 23.78 -15.82
C GLY A 331 -9.80 23.17 -16.98
N TRP A 332 -10.40 22.26 -17.75
CA TRP A 332 -9.83 21.72 -18.98
C TRP A 332 -9.69 22.81 -20.05
N ALA A 333 -10.76 23.54 -20.35
CA ALA A 333 -10.76 24.60 -21.36
C ALA A 333 -9.76 25.70 -20.99
N GLN A 334 -9.73 26.12 -19.73
CA GLN A 334 -8.80 27.12 -19.22
C GLN A 334 -7.34 26.68 -19.42
N SER A 335 -7.01 25.41 -19.18
CA SER A 335 -5.66 24.89 -19.40
C SER A 335 -5.20 24.99 -20.86
N ILE A 336 -6.13 24.86 -21.82
CA ILE A 336 -5.85 25.01 -23.25
C ILE A 336 -5.70 26.48 -23.62
N VAL A 337 -6.55 27.35 -23.05
CA VAL A 337 -6.50 28.80 -23.28
C VAL A 337 -5.21 29.41 -22.71
N ASP A 338 -4.76 28.96 -21.54
CA ASP A 338 -3.56 29.49 -20.90
C ASP A 338 -2.26 28.95 -21.50
N ARG A 339 -2.32 27.84 -22.27
CA ARG A 339 -1.13 27.27 -22.90
C ARG A 339 -0.48 28.29 -23.85
N PRO A 340 0.81 28.61 -23.66
CA PRO A 340 1.55 29.47 -24.59
C PRO A 340 1.62 28.83 -25.97
N VAL A 341 1.24 29.59 -27.01
CA VAL A 341 1.31 29.12 -28.40
C VAL A 341 2.75 29.29 -28.88
N ARG A 342 3.42 28.18 -29.24
CA ARG A 342 4.73 28.25 -29.89
C ARG A 342 4.54 28.67 -31.35
N SER A 343 5.51 29.38 -31.91
CA SER A 343 5.47 29.76 -33.33
C SER A 343 5.35 28.50 -34.22
N GLY A 344 4.25 28.38 -34.95
CA GLY A 344 3.95 27.23 -35.81
C GLY A 344 3.17 26.09 -35.13
N ASP A 345 2.83 26.21 -33.84
CA ASP A 345 1.96 25.27 -33.14
C ASP A 345 0.50 25.68 -33.38
N HIS A 346 -0.23 24.88 -34.15
CA HIS A 346 -1.63 25.14 -34.49
C HIS A 346 -2.52 24.11 -33.80
N LEU A 347 -3.45 24.59 -32.98
CA LEU A 347 -4.53 23.78 -32.44
C LEU A 347 -5.54 23.57 -33.57
N THR A 348 -5.69 22.33 -34.05
CA THR A 348 -6.54 22.02 -35.20
C THR A 348 -7.78 21.22 -34.84
N LEU A 349 -7.80 20.65 -33.63
CA LEU A 349 -8.94 19.87 -33.14
C LEU A 349 -10.03 20.74 -32.51
N VAL A 350 -9.65 21.86 -31.91
CA VAL A 350 -10.57 22.82 -31.26
C VAL A 350 -10.12 24.25 -31.51
N SER A 351 -11.04 25.20 -31.44
CA SER A 351 -10.72 26.63 -31.58
C SER A 351 -10.41 27.24 -30.21
N LYS A 352 -9.19 27.74 -30.03
CA LYS A 352 -8.80 28.46 -28.80
C LYS A 352 -9.67 29.70 -28.56
N GLN A 353 -10.09 30.37 -29.63
CA GLN A 353 -11.00 31.52 -29.57
C GLN A 353 -12.40 31.10 -29.11
N ASP A 354 -12.92 29.98 -29.62
CA ASP A 354 -14.24 29.49 -29.25
C ASP A 354 -14.25 29.03 -27.79
N LEU A 355 -13.21 28.31 -27.35
CA LEU A 355 -13.02 27.95 -25.94
C LEU A 355 -12.95 29.17 -25.03
N SER A 356 -12.15 30.18 -25.40
CA SER A 356 -12.05 31.43 -24.63
C SER A 356 -13.37 32.18 -24.58
N SER A 357 -14.16 32.14 -25.66
CA SER A 357 -15.46 32.81 -25.72
C SER A 357 -16.47 32.08 -24.84
N ALA A 358 -16.52 30.74 -24.93
CA ALA A 358 -17.38 29.89 -24.11
C ALA A 358 -17.08 30.02 -22.61
N LEU A 359 -15.80 30.06 -22.23
CA LEU A 359 -15.38 30.34 -20.84
C LEU A 359 -15.85 31.71 -20.36
N ALA A 360 -15.66 32.75 -21.17
CA ALA A 360 -16.04 34.12 -20.81
C ALA A 360 -17.56 34.29 -20.66
N SER A 361 -18.37 33.53 -21.41
CA SER A 361 -19.83 33.56 -21.33
C SER A 361 -20.44 32.55 -20.36
N GLY A 362 -19.65 31.60 -19.84
CA GLY A 362 -20.17 30.45 -19.08
C GLY A 362 -21.06 29.52 -19.93
N ASP A 363 -20.77 29.39 -21.23
CA ASP A 363 -21.57 28.56 -22.15
C ASP A 363 -21.15 27.08 -22.05
N GLU A 364 -21.87 26.35 -21.18
CA GLU A 364 -21.59 24.94 -20.89
C GLU A 364 -21.76 24.04 -22.11
N GLU A 365 -22.75 24.30 -22.97
CA GLU A 365 -23.00 23.52 -24.18
C GLU A 365 -21.87 23.70 -25.20
N ALA A 366 -21.37 24.93 -25.35
CA ALA A 366 -20.23 25.21 -26.21
C ALA A 366 -18.94 24.52 -25.71
N LEU A 367 -18.67 24.55 -24.39
CA LEU A 367 -17.53 23.83 -23.81
C LEU A 367 -17.63 22.33 -24.04
N GLN A 368 -18.80 21.75 -23.79
CA GLN A 368 -19.07 20.33 -23.99
C GLN A 368 -18.90 19.94 -25.47
N SER A 369 -19.40 20.76 -26.39
CA SER A 369 -19.25 20.50 -27.84
C SER A 369 -17.78 20.48 -28.27
N GLN A 370 -16.95 21.40 -27.77
CA GLN A 370 -15.52 21.39 -28.07
C GLN A 370 -14.82 20.16 -27.48
N PHE A 371 -15.22 19.73 -26.28
CA PHE A 371 -14.69 18.54 -25.64
C PHE A 371 -15.05 17.27 -26.42
N ASP A 372 -16.31 17.12 -26.84
CA ASP A 372 -16.80 15.98 -27.62
C ASP A 372 -16.15 15.91 -29.00
N ASN A 373 -15.97 17.04 -29.68
CA ASN A 373 -15.25 17.10 -30.95
C ASN A 373 -13.81 16.57 -30.81
N ALA A 374 -13.13 16.93 -29.73
CA ALA A 374 -11.77 16.48 -29.49
C ALA A 374 -11.67 14.96 -29.19
N ILE A 375 -12.68 14.39 -28.52
CA ILE A 375 -12.75 12.94 -28.24
C ILE A 375 -13.07 12.14 -29.52
N SER A 376 -13.89 12.68 -30.42
CA SER A 376 -14.26 12.03 -31.69
C SER A 376 -13.09 11.83 -32.65
N LEU A 377 -11.91 12.40 -32.37
CA LEU A 377 -10.72 12.27 -33.22
C LEU A 377 -10.35 10.81 -33.53
N GLU A 378 -10.53 9.89 -32.59
CA GLU A 378 -10.19 8.48 -32.82
C GLU A 378 -11.08 7.84 -33.91
N GLU A 379 -12.32 8.29 -34.01
CA GLU A 379 -13.26 7.84 -35.03
C GLU A 379 -13.02 8.55 -36.37
N GLU A 380 -12.70 9.84 -36.33
CA GLU A 380 -12.55 10.70 -37.52
C GLU A 380 -11.20 10.54 -38.22
N ASP A 381 -10.09 10.47 -37.47
CA ASP A 381 -8.73 10.33 -37.98
C ASP A 381 -7.85 9.47 -37.04
N PRO A 382 -7.97 8.13 -37.12
CA PRO A 382 -7.24 7.22 -36.26
C PRO A 382 -5.71 7.32 -36.42
N GLN A 383 -5.23 7.69 -37.61
CA GLN A 383 -3.79 7.83 -37.86
C GLN A 383 -3.22 9.08 -37.16
N LYS A 384 -3.97 10.18 -37.15
CA LYS A 384 -3.60 11.36 -36.36
C LYS A 384 -3.68 11.04 -34.86
N ALA A 385 -4.73 10.38 -34.39
CA ALA A 385 -4.84 9.96 -32.99
C ALA A 385 -3.65 9.11 -32.54
N GLU A 386 -3.23 8.12 -33.33
CA GLU A 386 -2.08 7.26 -33.03
C GLU A 386 -0.76 8.05 -32.95
N ARG A 387 -0.52 9.00 -33.88
CA ARG A 387 0.66 9.87 -33.84
C ARG A 387 0.70 10.74 -32.58
N LEU A 388 -0.42 11.36 -32.20
CA LEU A 388 -0.50 12.19 -30.99
C LEU A 388 -0.32 11.35 -29.72
N ARG A 389 -0.88 10.13 -29.67
CA ARG A 389 -0.64 9.19 -28.56
C ARG A 389 0.82 8.78 -28.46
N ALA A 390 1.49 8.55 -29.59
CA ALA A 390 2.92 8.25 -29.61
C ALA A 390 3.75 9.43 -29.06
N GLU A 391 3.38 10.67 -29.40
CA GLU A 391 3.99 11.88 -28.86
C GLU A 391 3.80 11.98 -27.34
N ILE A 392 2.57 11.82 -26.84
CA ILE A 392 2.28 11.78 -25.40
C ILE A 392 3.11 10.70 -24.71
N LYS A 393 3.10 9.48 -25.25
CA LYS A 393 3.84 8.34 -24.71
C LYS A 393 5.35 8.61 -24.63
N SER A 394 5.90 9.43 -25.54
CA SER A 394 7.32 9.76 -25.55
C SER A 394 7.77 10.63 -24.37
N ILE A 395 6.88 11.48 -23.83
CA ILE A 395 7.23 12.37 -22.70
C ILE A 395 6.90 11.77 -21.32
N LEU A 396 6.04 10.74 -21.26
CA LEU A 396 5.63 10.12 -19.99
C LEU A 396 6.81 9.59 -19.16
N PRO A 397 7.86 8.96 -19.73
CA PRO A 397 9.03 8.54 -18.95
C PRO A 397 9.74 9.70 -18.26
N GLU A 398 9.87 10.85 -18.94
CA GLU A 398 10.49 12.05 -18.38
C GLU A 398 9.63 12.67 -17.27
N ILE A 399 8.30 12.75 -17.48
CA ILE A 399 7.36 13.19 -16.44
C ILE A 399 7.49 12.30 -15.21
N ARG A 400 7.47 10.97 -15.39
CA ARG A 400 7.59 10.01 -14.28
C ARG A 400 8.92 10.15 -13.56
N ALA A 401 10.02 10.32 -14.30
CA ALA A 401 11.35 10.50 -13.74
C ALA A 401 11.53 11.87 -13.04
N ALA A 402 10.86 12.92 -13.51
CA ALA A 402 10.89 14.23 -12.87
C ALA A 402 9.99 14.28 -11.63
N ILE A 403 8.77 13.75 -11.74
CA ILE A 403 7.89 13.52 -10.60
C ILE A 403 8.69 12.73 -9.58
N SER A 404 9.32 11.62 -9.99
CA SER A 404 10.55 11.00 -9.44
C SER A 404 11.22 11.60 -8.22
N GLU A 405 11.70 12.81 -8.47
CA GLU A 405 12.66 13.53 -7.63
C GLU A 405 11.97 14.49 -6.66
N ILE A 406 10.66 14.68 -6.78
CA ILE A 406 9.89 15.56 -5.90
C ILE A 406 9.90 14.96 -4.48
N PRO A 407 10.38 15.66 -3.45
CA PRO A 407 10.29 15.14 -2.09
C PRO A 407 8.82 15.05 -1.66
N PHE A 408 8.47 14.01 -0.93
CA PHE A 408 7.14 13.90 -0.34
C PHE A 408 6.89 14.91 0.76
N VAL A 409 5.61 15.21 0.97
CA VAL A 409 5.14 15.94 2.13
C VAL A 409 4.73 14.93 3.20
N GLN A 410 5.53 14.83 4.27
CA GLN A 410 5.15 14.04 5.45
C GLN A 410 3.90 14.67 6.09
N MET A 411 2.89 13.83 6.36
CA MET A 411 1.64 14.27 6.98
C MET A 411 1.67 13.93 8.47
N THR A 412 2.50 14.62 9.25
CA THR A 412 2.75 14.29 10.67
C THR A 412 1.48 14.28 11.51
N ASP A 413 0.66 15.33 11.41
CA ASP A 413 -0.58 15.42 12.21
C ASP A 413 -1.60 14.35 11.79
N TYR A 414 -1.71 14.09 10.49
CA TYR A 414 -2.55 13.02 9.96
C TYR A 414 -2.11 11.65 10.50
N SER A 415 -0.79 11.36 10.42
CA SER A 415 -0.17 10.12 10.89
C SER A 415 -0.46 9.86 12.38
N ASN A 416 -0.30 10.90 13.19
CA ASN A 416 -0.58 10.85 14.63
C ASN A 416 -2.07 10.60 14.92
N GLN A 417 -2.96 11.28 14.20
CA GLN A 417 -4.40 11.12 14.38
C GLN A 417 -4.88 9.74 13.93
N LEU A 418 -4.44 9.26 12.75
CA LEU A 418 -4.78 7.93 12.24
C LEU A 418 -4.28 6.84 13.19
N THR A 419 -3.02 6.92 13.63
CA THR A 419 -2.42 5.96 14.58
C THR A 419 -3.22 5.91 15.88
N LYS A 420 -3.58 7.08 16.44
CA LYS A 420 -4.38 7.16 17.66
C LYS A 420 -5.78 6.59 17.47
N LEU A 421 -6.42 6.89 16.35
CA LEU A 421 -7.76 6.39 16.03
C LEU A 421 -7.76 4.86 15.92
N ILE A 422 -6.88 4.30 15.09
CA ILE A 422 -6.76 2.83 14.93
C ILE A 422 -6.47 2.17 16.27
N SER A 423 -5.57 2.73 17.08
CA SER A 423 -5.27 2.21 18.43
C SER A 423 -6.49 2.26 19.36
N SER A 424 -7.29 3.33 19.31
CA SER A 424 -8.53 3.46 20.10
C SER A 424 -9.62 2.47 19.66
N GLU A 425 -9.59 2.10 18.38
CA GLU A 425 -10.43 1.06 17.77
C GLU A 425 -9.82 -0.35 17.94
N ARG A 426 -8.96 -0.52 18.96
CA ARG A 426 -8.27 -1.78 19.29
C ARG A 426 -7.51 -2.39 18.11
N GLY A 427 -7.07 -1.56 17.19
CA GLY A 427 -6.35 -1.96 15.99
C GLY A 427 -7.23 -2.51 14.86
N ILE A 428 -8.55 -2.28 14.90
CA ILE A 428 -9.57 -2.82 13.97
C ILE A 428 -9.73 -4.33 14.08
N ASN A 429 -8.64 -5.10 13.95
CA ASN A 429 -8.56 -6.53 14.21
C ASN A 429 -7.55 -6.78 15.35
N PRO A 430 -8.02 -7.00 16.59
CA PRO A 430 -7.14 -7.09 17.76
C PRO A 430 -6.07 -8.19 17.69
N THR A 431 -6.35 -9.29 16.99
CA THR A 431 -5.40 -10.40 16.82
C THR A 431 -4.24 -9.98 15.91
N VAL A 432 -4.56 -9.42 14.74
CA VAL A 432 -3.57 -8.91 13.78
C VAL A 432 -2.77 -7.76 14.38
N PHE A 433 -3.45 -6.81 15.04
CA PHE A 433 -2.80 -5.67 15.66
C PHE A 433 -1.84 -6.06 16.79
N ARG A 434 -2.21 -7.04 17.62
CA ARG A 434 -1.31 -7.58 18.65
C ARG A 434 -0.08 -8.26 18.05
N ALA A 435 -0.24 -8.99 16.95
CA ALA A 435 0.88 -9.60 16.23
C ALA A 435 1.84 -8.51 15.70
N LEU A 436 1.31 -7.45 15.10
CA LEU A 436 2.09 -6.30 14.66
C LEU A 436 2.82 -5.60 15.81
N GLN A 437 2.10 -5.30 16.90
CA GLN A 437 2.65 -4.63 18.09
C GLN A 437 3.78 -5.45 18.73
N THR A 438 3.60 -6.77 18.82
CA THR A 438 4.64 -7.71 19.27
C THR A 438 5.83 -7.70 18.31
N SER A 439 5.57 -7.65 17.01
CA SER A 439 6.62 -7.63 15.99
C SER A 439 7.47 -6.36 16.04
N VAL A 440 6.84 -5.19 16.18
CA VAL A 440 7.50 -3.90 16.40
C VAL A 440 8.46 -3.99 17.59
N ARG A 441 7.96 -4.48 18.73
CA ARG A 441 8.73 -4.57 19.98
C ARG A 441 9.90 -5.55 19.86
N VAL A 442 9.64 -6.75 19.35
CA VAL A 442 10.64 -7.82 19.25
C VAL A 442 11.68 -7.50 18.19
N ALA A 443 11.29 -6.96 17.02
CA ALA A 443 12.22 -6.56 15.96
C ALA A 443 13.17 -5.46 16.46
N ALA A 444 12.63 -4.42 17.12
CA ALA A 444 13.46 -3.36 17.67
C ALA A 444 14.41 -3.85 18.78
N PHE A 445 13.96 -4.78 19.63
CA PHE A 445 14.82 -5.41 20.63
C PHE A 445 15.93 -6.26 19.99
N MET A 446 15.62 -7.05 18.96
CA MET A 446 16.60 -7.83 18.21
C MET A 446 17.61 -6.96 17.47
N ARG A 447 17.18 -5.81 16.92
CA ARG A 447 18.08 -4.84 16.29
C ARG A 447 19.05 -4.23 17.30
N ALA A 448 18.58 -3.90 18.50
CA ALA A 448 19.43 -3.46 19.61
C ALA A 448 20.43 -4.56 20.02
N ALA A 449 19.99 -5.82 20.10
CA ALA A 449 20.86 -6.96 20.40
C ALA A 449 21.94 -7.17 19.32
N LYS A 450 21.56 -7.08 18.04
CA LYS A 450 22.48 -7.17 16.90
C LYS A 450 23.52 -6.06 16.92
N GLU A 451 23.13 -4.83 17.26
CA GLU A 451 24.07 -3.72 17.38
C GLU A 451 25.02 -3.88 18.56
N ALA A 452 24.51 -4.30 19.73
CA ALA A 452 25.32 -4.47 20.93
C ALA A 452 26.37 -5.59 20.78
N ASN A 453 25.99 -6.71 20.17
CA ASN A 453 26.89 -7.84 19.96
C ASN A 453 26.55 -8.61 18.67
N PRO A 454 27.07 -8.17 17.50
CA PRO A 454 26.76 -8.78 16.21
C PRO A 454 27.10 -10.27 16.12
N GLN A 455 28.21 -10.69 16.75
CA GLN A 455 28.65 -12.08 16.75
C GLN A 455 27.67 -12.96 17.53
N ALA A 456 27.33 -12.58 18.77
CA ALA A 456 26.39 -13.35 19.58
C ALA A 456 24.99 -13.39 18.96
N PHE A 457 24.56 -12.30 18.30
CA PHE A 457 23.30 -12.31 17.55
C PHE A 457 23.35 -13.26 16.35
N SER A 458 24.46 -13.32 15.62
CA SER A 458 24.65 -14.30 14.54
C SER A 458 24.60 -15.73 15.06
N GLU A 459 25.24 -16.03 16.19
CA GLU A 459 25.19 -17.34 16.86
C GLU A 459 23.75 -17.71 17.27
N PHE A 460 23.01 -16.75 17.81
CA PHE A 460 21.59 -16.91 18.11
C PHE A 460 20.78 -17.27 16.85
N VAL A 461 20.94 -16.52 15.75
CA VAL A 461 20.23 -16.80 14.49
C VAL A 461 20.60 -18.19 13.94
N SER A 462 21.88 -18.58 14.01
CA SER A 462 22.32 -19.92 13.63
C SER A 462 21.70 -21.01 14.50
N SER A 463 21.48 -20.77 15.80
CA SER A 463 20.81 -21.74 16.69
C SER A 463 19.34 -22.01 16.30
N LEU A 464 18.72 -21.12 15.53
CA LEU A 464 17.37 -21.27 14.99
C LEU A 464 17.34 -22.04 13.66
N ALA A 465 18.49 -22.43 13.11
CA ALA A 465 18.57 -23.24 11.91
C ALA A 465 17.95 -24.63 12.18
N GLY A 466 16.86 -24.95 11.47
CA GLY A 466 16.12 -26.20 11.66
C GLY A 466 14.99 -26.14 12.70
N VAL A 467 14.74 -24.98 13.32
CA VAL A 467 13.51 -24.77 14.10
C VAL A 467 12.38 -24.37 13.14
N THR A 468 11.31 -25.17 13.13
CA THR A 468 10.06 -24.88 12.42
C THR A 468 9.02 -24.43 13.45
N PRO A 469 8.55 -23.18 13.39
CA PRO A 469 7.50 -22.71 14.30
C PRO A 469 6.23 -23.56 14.22
N SER A 470 5.56 -23.71 15.36
CA SER A 470 4.26 -24.37 15.42
C SER A 470 3.20 -23.41 14.85
N VAL A 471 2.50 -23.86 13.81
CA VAL A 471 1.32 -23.17 13.26
C VAL A 471 0.21 -24.21 13.22
N ALA A 472 -0.96 -23.88 13.78
CA ALA A 472 -2.15 -24.70 13.65
C ALA A 472 -2.68 -24.52 12.23
N ASN A 473 -2.15 -25.34 11.32
CA ASN A 473 -2.56 -25.44 9.93
C ASN A 473 -3.42 -26.70 9.74
N PRO A 474 -4.36 -26.71 8.78
CA PRO A 474 -4.96 -27.95 8.31
C PRO A 474 -3.86 -28.96 7.92
N PRO A 475 -4.02 -30.26 8.23
CA PRO A 475 -3.02 -31.27 7.90
C PRO A 475 -2.59 -31.21 6.43
N GLY A 476 -1.29 -31.04 6.18
CA GLY A 476 -0.71 -30.98 4.83
C GLY A 476 -0.71 -29.59 4.18
N TYR A 477 -1.23 -28.55 4.84
CA TYR A 477 -1.14 -27.19 4.32
C TYR A 477 0.28 -26.62 4.47
N LYS A 478 0.81 -26.12 3.36
CA LYS A 478 1.99 -25.26 3.34
C LYS A 478 1.47 -23.84 3.19
N LEU A 479 1.81 -22.98 4.13
CA LEU A 479 1.52 -21.56 3.99
C LEU A 479 2.26 -21.07 2.76
N THR A 480 1.54 -20.86 1.67
CA THR A 480 2.08 -20.30 0.44
C THR A 480 1.62 -18.87 0.39
N THR A 481 2.59 -17.99 0.30
CA THR A 481 2.30 -16.58 0.45
C THR A 481 1.66 -16.06 -0.83
N PRO A 482 0.47 -15.43 -0.75
CA PRO A 482 -0.17 -14.89 -1.93
C PRO A 482 0.68 -13.79 -2.55
N THR A 483 0.53 -13.61 -3.85
CA THR A 483 1.30 -12.60 -4.60
C THR A 483 0.42 -11.60 -5.30
N VAL A 484 -0.82 -11.96 -5.61
CA VAL A 484 -1.74 -11.11 -6.33
C VAL A 484 -3.04 -11.03 -5.57
N TYR A 485 -3.45 -9.79 -5.29
CA TYR A 485 -4.65 -9.44 -4.55
C TYR A 485 -5.58 -8.59 -5.45
N PRO A 486 -6.74 -9.12 -5.87
CA PRO A 486 -7.72 -8.33 -6.58
C PRO A 486 -8.46 -7.41 -5.61
N ARG A 487 -8.48 -6.10 -5.88
CA ARG A 487 -9.40 -5.17 -5.22
C ARG A 487 -10.81 -5.45 -5.74
N GLN A 488 -11.74 -5.83 -4.86
CA GLN A 488 -13.15 -5.80 -5.21
C GLN A 488 -13.62 -4.34 -5.11
N ARG A 489 -14.22 -3.82 -6.19
CA ARG A 489 -14.89 -2.51 -6.20
C ARG A 489 -16.28 -2.58 -5.61
#